data_AF-A0A7U9PW50-F1
#
_entry.id   AF-A0A7U9PW50-F1
#
_cell.length_a   1.000
_cell.length_b   1.000
_cell.length_c   1.000
_cell.angle_alpha   90.00
_cell.angle_beta   90.00
_cell.angle_gamma   90.00
#
_symmetry.space_group_name_H-M   'P 1'
#
loop_
_entity.id
_entity.type
_entity.pdbx_description
1 polymer ?
#
loop_
_entity_poly.entity_id
_entity_poly.type
_entity_poly.pdbx_seq_one_letter_code
_entity_poly.pdbx_strand_id
1 'polypeptide(L)'
;MDDPARCEDASRDLPTEIAQLRRAMRTRPAIDLARGILMATFTLSPEAAWSVLVSASQHTNIKLHVLAQELVNSVQGAALPEAVQGHLGAAVARVRAAPAVPAQSGTAAVRNTVPEPWHAAPRE
;
A
#
# COMPACT_ATOMS: atom_id res chain seq x y z
N MET A 1 -42.83 1.67 -26.85
CA MET A 1 -43.19 1.80 -25.43
C MET A 1 -42.13 1.02 -24.69
N ASP A 2 -41.09 1.74 -24.27
CA ASP A 2 -39.82 1.20 -23.81
C ASP A 2 -39.96 0.42 -22.50
N ASP A 3 -39.22 -0.68 -22.44
CA ASP A 3 -39.17 -1.65 -21.34
C ASP A 3 -38.39 -1.05 -20.14
N PRO A 4 -39.01 -0.86 -18.97
CA PRO A 4 -38.41 -0.13 -17.84
C PRO A 4 -37.34 -0.92 -17.07
N ALA A 5 -37.09 -2.19 -17.39
CA ALA A 5 -36.22 -3.07 -16.60
C ALA A 5 -34.72 -2.88 -16.85
N ARG A 6 -34.31 -2.19 -17.92
CA ARG A 6 -32.89 -2.00 -18.27
C ARG A 6 -32.18 -0.88 -17.50
N CYS A 7 -32.90 -0.07 -16.73
CA CYS A 7 -32.34 1.07 -16.00
C CYS A 7 -31.95 0.72 -14.55
N GLU A 8 -32.52 -0.33 -13.96
CA GLU A 8 -32.22 -0.74 -12.58
C GLU A 8 -30.89 -1.48 -12.41
N ASP A 9 -30.37 -2.10 -13.48
CA ASP A 9 -29.15 -2.92 -13.45
C ASP A 9 -27.88 -2.06 -13.26
N ALA A 10 -27.76 -0.99 -14.05
CA ALA A 10 -26.65 -0.03 -13.97
C ALA A 10 -26.54 0.69 -12.62
N SER A 11 -27.65 0.77 -11.85
CA SER A 11 -27.67 1.42 -10.54
C SER A 11 -27.19 0.49 -9.41
N ARG A 12 -27.25 -0.84 -9.59
CA ARG A 12 -26.79 -1.84 -8.60
C ARG A 12 -25.30 -2.19 -8.72
N ASP A 13 -24.70 -1.98 -9.88
CA ASP A 13 -23.26 -2.24 -10.09
C ASP A 13 -22.37 -1.17 -9.43
N LEU A 14 -22.78 0.10 -9.50
CA LEU A 14 -22.08 1.23 -8.88
C LEU A 14 -21.80 1.06 -7.37
N PRO A 15 -22.77 0.68 -6.49
CA PRO A 15 -22.49 0.47 -5.08
C PRO A 15 -21.57 -0.73 -4.82
N THR A 16 -21.59 -1.75 -5.67
CA THR A 16 -20.70 -2.93 -5.57
C THR A 16 -19.28 -2.56 -5.94
N GLU A 17 -19.08 -1.82 -7.03
CA GLU A 17 -17.78 -1.26 -7.43
C GLU A 17 -17.21 -0.34 -6.35
N ILE A 18 -18.03 0.57 -5.81
CA ILE A 18 -17.64 1.45 -4.70
C ILE A 18 -17.26 0.65 -3.45
N ALA A 19 -17.96 -0.45 -3.15
CA ALA A 19 -17.62 -1.32 -2.01
C ALA A 19 -16.29 -2.04 -2.22
N GLN A 20 -16.01 -2.54 -3.43
CA GLN A 20 -14.74 -3.19 -3.76
C GLN A 20 -13.57 -2.20 -3.76
N LEU A 21 -13.74 -1.01 -4.34
CA LEU A 21 -12.78 0.10 -4.27
C LEU A 21 -12.54 0.52 -2.83
N ARG A 22 -13.59 0.75 -2.02
CA ARG A 22 -13.45 1.08 -0.59
C ARG A 22 -12.75 -0.03 0.19
N ARG A 23 -12.96 -1.30 -0.17
CA ARG A 23 -12.26 -2.44 0.46
C ARG A 23 -10.78 -2.44 0.11
N ALA A 24 -10.43 -2.23 -1.16
CA ALA A 24 -9.04 -2.12 -1.62
C ALA A 24 -8.34 -0.88 -1.04
N MET A 25 -9.07 0.22 -0.86
CA MET A 25 -8.60 1.47 -0.24
C MET A 25 -8.52 1.39 1.28
N ARG A 26 -9.08 0.37 1.96
CA ARG A 26 -8.97 0.22 3.42
C ARG A 26 -7.70 -0.47 3.87
N THR A 27 -7.09 -1.31 3.04
CA THR A 27 -5.89 -2.09 3.41
C THR A 27 -4.58 -1.47 2.93
N ARG A 28 -4.62 -0.59 1.91
CA ARG A 28 -3.45 0.11 1.37
C ARG A 28 -2.93 1.30 2.22
N PRO A 29 -3.76 2.11 2.92
CA PRO A 29 -3.28 3.31 3.63
C PRO A 29 -2.37 3.00 4.82
N ALA A 30 -2.68 1.96 5.59
CA ALA A 30 -1.91 1.64 6.80
C ALA A 30 -0.47 1.24 6.48
N ILE A 31 -0.26 0.49 5.39
CA ILE A 31 1.05 0.03 4.94
C ILE A 31 1.91 1.20 4.49
N ASP A 32 1.34 2.13 3.72
CA ASP A 32 2.07 3.28 3.22
C ASP A 32 2.37 4.29 4.33
N LEU A 33 1.45 4.49 5.28
CA LEU A 33 1.69 5.28 6.50
C LEU A 33 2.78 4.66 7.38
N ALA A 34 2.71 3.35 7.64
CA ALA A 34 3.72 2.61 8.38
C ALA A 34 5.11 2.74 7.73
N ARG A 35 5.17 2.65 6.39
CA ARG A 35 6.40 2.85 5.63
C ARG A 35 6.94 4.27 5.82
N GLY A 36 6.08 5.28 5.71
CA GLY A 36 6.44 6.68 5.94
C GLY A 36 6.97 6.94 7.36
N ILE A 37 6.36 6.34 8.38
CA ILE A 37 6.84 6.40 9.77
C ILE A 37 8.26 5.82 9.86
N LEU A 38 8.51 4.64 9.31
CA LEU A 38 9.84 4.03 9.33
C LEU A 38 10.89 4.86 8.60
N MET A 39 10.52 5.46 7.46
CA MET A 39 11.39 6.37 6.73
C MET A 39 11.75 7.60 7.59
N ALA A 40 10.78 8.23 8.24
CA ALA A 40 10.98 9.41 9.06
C ALA A 40 11.78 9.12 10.34
N THR A 41 11.46 8.02 11.04
CA THR A 41 12.08 7.66 12.33
C THR A 41 13.50 7.12 12.16
N PHE A 42 13.76 6.35 11.11
CA PHE A 42 15.04 5.63 10.96
C PHE A 42 15.88 6.11 9.76
N THR A 43 15.41 7.12 9.02
CA THR A 43 16.05 7.68 7.81
C THR A 43 16.27 6.59 6.75
N LEU A 44 15.26 5.74 6.56
CA LEU A 44 15.31 4.63 5.60
C LEU A 44 14.79 5.07 4.23
N SER A 45 15.30 4.43 3.17
CA SER A 45 14.67 4.53 1.84
C SER A 45 13.30 3.84 1.84
N PRO A 46 12.43 4.13 0.85
CA PRO A 46 11.13 3.46 0.71
C PRO A 46 11.26 1.93 0.61
N GLU A 47 12.28 1.43 -0.09
CA GLU A 47 12.55 0.00 -0.30
C GLU A 47 13.04 -0.66 1.00
N ALA A 48 13.92 0.04 1.72
CA ALA A 48 14.42 -0.39 3.02
C ALA A 48 13.29 -0.49 4.05
N ALA A 49 12.42 0.52 4.14
CA ALA A 49 11.27 0.52 5.02
C ALA A 49 10.27 -0.61 4.68
N TRP A 50 10.05 -0.89 3.39
CA TRP A 50 9.25 -2.05 2.96
C TRP A 50 9.87 -3.38 3.39
N SER A 51 11.18 -3.56 3.18
CA SER A 51 11.90 -4.76 3.59
C SER A 51 11.81 -5.01 5.10
N VAL A 52 11.87 -3.95 5.91
CA VAL A 52 11.66 -4.02 7.37
C VAL A 52 10.26 -4.53 7.71
N LEU A 53 9.20 -3.98 7.11
CA LEU A 53 7.81 -4.41 7.36
C LEU A 53 7.59 -5.88 6.98
N VAL A 54 8.10 -6.29 5.81
CA VAL A 54 8.00 -7.68 5.32
C VAL A 54 8.79 -8.63 6.22
N SER A 55 9.98 -8.23 6.67
CA SER A 55 10.80 -9.03 7.59
C SER A 55 10.12 -9.20 8.95
N ALA A 56 9.57 -8.11 9.51
CA ALA A 56 8.88 -8.14 10.78
C ALA A 56 7.60 -9.00 10.71
N SER A 57 6.81 -8.85 9.64
CA SER A 57 5.59 -9.65 9.41
C SER A 57 5.87 -11.15 9.34
N GLN A 58 6.95 -11.55 8.65
CA GLN A 58 7.34 -12.97 8.56
C GLN A 58 7.79 -13.53 9.91
N HIS A 59 8.55 -12.76 10.70
CA HIS A 59 9.03 -13.23 12.01
C HIS A 59 7.92 -13.27 13.07
N THR A 60 6.98 -12.34 13.04
CA THR A 60 5.87 -12.32 14.00
C THR A 60 4.70 -13.20 13.58
N ASN A 61 4.71 -13.71 12.34
CA ASN A 61 3.60 -14.43 11.70
C ASN A 61 2.27 -13.64 11.74
N ILE A 62 2.36 -12.30 11.74
CA ILE A 62 1.22 -11.39 11.69
C ILE A 62 1.05 -10.92 10.24
N LYS A 63 -0.20 -10.86 9.76
CA LYS A 63 -0.49 -10.31 8.44
C LYS A 63 0.05 -8.88 8.33
N LEU A 64 0.79 -8.58 7.28
CA LEU A 64 1.50 -7.31 7.09
C LEU A 64 0.61 -6.07 7.29
N HIS A 65 -0.64 -6.10 6.83
CA HIS A 65 -1.57 -4.97 7.03
C HIS A 65 -1.97 -4.75 8.50
N VAL A 66 -2.05 -5.82 9.30
CA VAL A 66 -2.34 -5.73 10.75
C VAL A 66 -1.13 -5.15 11.46
N LEU A 67 0.07 -5.65 11.15
CA LEU A 67 1.32 -5.13 11.68
C LEU A 67 1.50 -3.64 11.36
N ALA A 68 1.22 -3.24 10.11
CA ALA A 68 1.28 -1.84 9.70
C ALA A 68 0.27 -0.97 10.48
N GLN A 69 -0.94 -1.48 10.71
CA GLN A 69 -1.93 -0.76 11.51
C GLN A 69 -1.50 -0.60 12.96
N GLU A 70 -0.93 -1.64 13.58
CA GLU A 70 -0.37 -1.54 14.93
C GLU A 70 0.72 -0.47 15.00
N LEU A 71 1.64 -0.44 14.02
CA LEU A 71 2.70 0.56 13.96
C LEU A 71 2.15 2.00 13.85
N VAL A 72 1.13 2.18 13.01
CA VAL A 72 0.44 3.48 12.88
C VAL A 72 -0.30 3.87 14.17
N ASN A 73 -0.85 2.90 14.89
CA ASN A 73 -1.52 3.15 16.16
C ASN A 73 -0.50 3.50 17.25
N SER A 74 0.73 2.96 17.21
CA SER A 74 1.70 3.24 18.26
C SER A 74 2.23 4.66 18.25
N VAL A 75 2.39 5.24 17.07
CA VAL A 75 2.76 6.66 16.97
C VAL A 75 1.64 7.58 17.44
N GLN A 76 0.40 7.08 17.51
CA GLN A 76 -0.76 7.79 18.05
C GLN A 76 -0.97 7.53 19.56
N GLY A 77 -0.03 6.86 20.23
CA GLY A 77 -0.05 6.65 21.67
C GLY A 77 -0.52 5.27 22.14
N ALA A 78 -0.80 4.33 21.22
CA ALA A 78 -1.04 2.93 21.62
C ALA A 78 0.29 2.21 21.92
N ALA A 79 0.32 1.34 22.93
CA ALA A 79 1.50 0.51 23.17
C ALA A 79 1.59 -0.56 22.07
N LEU A 80 2.70 -0.56 21.32
CA LEU A 80 3.00 -1.64 20.38
C LEU A 80 3.35 -2.91 21.18
N PRO A 81 2.90 -4.12 20.81
CA PRO A 81 3.27 -5.35 21.52
C PRO A 81 4.80 -5.50 21.58
N GLU A 82 5.34 -5.86 22.75
CA GLU A 82 6.79 -5.89 23.00
C GLU A 82 7.56 -6.80 22.01
N ALA A 83 6.95 -7.93 21.65
CA ALA A 83 7.47 -8.82 20.61
C ALA A 83 7.64 -8.10 19.26
N VAL A 84 6.67 -7.27 18.87
CA VAL A 84 6.74 -6.52 17.60
C VAL A 84 7.83 -5.46 17.65
N GLN A 85 7.99 -4.76 18.79
CA GLN A 85 9.03 -3.75 18.97
C GLN A 85 10.44 -4.34 18.82
N GLY A 86 10.71 -5.46 19.49
CA GLY A 86 12.00 -6.13 19.43
C GLY A 86 12.35 -6.62 18.02
N HIS A 87 11.40 -7.21 17.32
CA HIS A 87 11.61 -7.67 15.94
C HIS A 87 11.78 -6.53 14.95
N LEU A 88 11.04 -5.42 15.13
CA LEU A 88 11.18 -4.23 14.29
C LEU A 88 12.56 -3.59 14.49
N GLY A 89 13.01 -3.45 15.74
CA GLY A 89 14.35 -2.97 16.07
C GLY A 89 15.46 -3.84 15.44
N ALA A 90 15.33 -5.16 15.56
CA ALA A 90 16.27 -6.10 14.95
C ALA A 90 16.26 -6.01 13.41
N ALA A 91 15.09 -5.84 12.80
CA ALA A 91 14.98 -5.66 11.35
C ALA A 91 15.64 -4.36 10.86
N VAL A 92 15.41 -3.25 11.57
CA VAL A 92 16.08 -1.96 11.27
C VAL A 92 17.59 -2.07 11.42
N ALA A 93 18.07 -2.72 12.49
CA ALA A 93 19.51 -2.91 12.71
C ALA A 93 20.16 -3.73 11.58
N ARG A 94 19.51 -4.79 11.08
CA ARG A 94 19.99 -5.57 9.93
C ARG A 94 20.06 -4.76 8.65
N VAL A 95 19.03 -3.97 8.36
CA VAL A 95 19.00 -3.11 7.17
C VAL A 95 20.07 -2.03 7.23
N ARG A 96 20.38 -1.50 8.41
CA ARG A 96 21.49 -0.55 8.62
C ARG A 96 22.87 -1.21 8.52
N ALA A 97 23.00 -2.46 8.96
CA ALA A 97 24.25 -3.21 8.93
C ALA A 97 24.56 -3.77 7.53
N ALA A 98 23.55 -3.97 6.69
CA ALA A 98 23.75 -4.32 5.29
C ALA A 98 24.44 -3.15 4.56
N PRO A 99 25.52 -3.40 3.79
CA PRO A 99 26.14 -2.33 3.02
C PRO A 99 25.09 -1.74 2.08
N ALA A 100 24.91 -0.42 2.16
CA ALA A 100 24.05 0.33 1.28
C ALA A 100 24.50 0.10 -0.17
N VAL A 101 23.87 -0.86 -0.85
CA VAL A 101 23.93 -0.93 -2.31
C VAL A 101 23.30 0.38 -2.79
N PRO A 102 24.03 1.26 -3.49
CA PRO A 102 23.47 2.51 -3.94
C PRO A 102 22.29 2.18 -4.87
N ALA A 103 21.10 2.59 -4.44
CA ALA A 103 19.91 2.57 -5.26
C ALA A 103 20.26 3.33 -6.55
N GLN A 104 20.14 2.63 -7.67
CA GLN A 104 20.42 3.15 -8.98
C GLN A 104 19.49 4.35 -9.21
N SER A 105 20.07 5.55 -9.23
CA SER A 105 19.47 6.73 -9.86
C SER A 105 19.25 6.42 -11.34
N GLY A 106 18.12 5.78 -11.63
CA GLY A 106 17.61 5.53 -12.97
C GLY A 106 16.58 6.59 -13.31
N THR A 107 17.04 7.71 -13.84
CA THR A 107 16.25 8.60 -14.69
C THR A 107 15.65 7.78 -15.84
N ALA A 108 14.33 7.57 -15.81
CA ALA A 108 13.57 7.25 -17.02
C ALA A 108 12.20 7.89 -16.86
N ALA A 109 12.02 8.98 -17.61
CA ALA A 109 10.80 9.75 -17.71
C ALA A 109 9.56 8.83 -17.75
N VAL A 110 8.72 8.91 -16.70
CA VAL A 110 7.35 8.41 -16.81
C VAL A 110 6.62 9.41 -17.72
N ARG A 111 6.66 9.13 -19.01
CA ARG A 111 5.82 9.79 -19.99
C ARG A 111 4.40 9.32 -19.68
N ASN A 112 3.68 10.14 -18.93
CA ASN A 112 2.28 9.89 -18.61
C ASN A 112 1.47 10.14 -19.88
N THR A 113 1.48 9.18 -20.80
CA THR A 113 0.66 9.21 -22.00
C THR A 113 -0.73 8.74 -21.59
N VAL A 114 -1.69 9.67 -21.52
CA VAL A 114 -3.11 9.33 -21.52
C VAL A 114 -3.39 8.58 -22.82
N PRO A 115 -3.86 7.32 -22.80
CA PRO A 115 -4.32 6.69 -24.02
C PRO A 115 -5.60 7.39 -24.50
N GLU A 116 -5.59 7.80 -25.77
CA GLU A 116 -6.73 8.43 -26.45
C GLU A 116 -8.01 7.59 -26.35
N PRO A 117 -9.19 8.24 -26.32
CA PRO A 117 -10.46 7.54 -26.26
C PRO A 117 -10.70 6.72 -27.53
N TRP A 118 -11.00 5.45 -27.31
CA TRP A 118 -11.62 4.53 -28.24
C TRP A 118 -12.86 5.17 -28.87
N HIS A 119 -12.81 5.56 -30.14
CA HIS A 119 -13.99 5.49 -31.00
C HIS A 119 -13.53 5.05 -32.39
N ALA A 120 -13.35 3.74 -32.50
CA ALA A 120 -13.44 3.06 -33.78
C ALA A 120 -14.81 3.41 -34.40
N ALA A 121 -14.77 3.96 -35.61
CA ALA A 121 -15.93 4.03 -36.48
C ALA A 121 -16.51 2.64 -36.73
N PRO A 122 -17.79 2.57 -37.09
CA PRO A 122 -18.19 1.68 -38.17
C PRO A 122 -18.77 2.47 -39.35
N ARG A 123 -18.41 1.97 -40.53
CA ARG A 123 -19.09 2.18 -41.82
C ARG A 123 -20.58 1.90 -41.67
N GLU A 124 -21.43 2.68 -42.35
CA GLU A 124 -22.16 2.33 -43.59
C GLU A 124 -22.68 3.63 -44.23
#